data_AF-A0A369JZV7-F1
#
_entry.id   AF-A0A369JZV7-F1
#
_cell.length_a   1.000
_cell.length_b   1.000
_cell.length_c   1.000
_cell.angle_alpha   90.00
_cell.angle_beta   90.00
_cell.angle_gamma   90.00
#
_symmetry.space_group_name_H-M   'P 1'
#
loop_
_entity.id
_entity.type
_entity.pdbx_description
1 polymer ?
#
loop_
_entity_poly.entity_id
_entity_poly.type
_entity_poly.pdbx_seq_one_letter_code
_entity_poly.pdbx_strand_id
1 'polypeptide(L)'
;MSAPATTNTPVVPPVIPGTGTNIIINPLQRGNLVLDCIRNVGKEFGDIIADYQVGRTTGVLFLSLKYHRLHPEYIHIRIEKLGHSYMLRILLILCDITEHRDAIRELTKVCIINNITVLVAFSFEEAGHYLSTLKQFEHKPPDMIKERVDKDYNAILRTALTSISKVNKTDVETLRTSFGSFANIAKATPDQLRNLPGFGQVKVKNIKNAFDKPVRNNATRTLPFVASQHVSSESAESSTQPGSQIKETLTSSQRPPREPSPV
;
A
#
# COMPACT_ATOMS: atom_id res chain seq x y z
N MET A 1 60.10 4.71 20.29
CA MET A 1 59.13 5.07 21.34
C MET A 1 58.57 6.44 20.97
N SER A 2 57.29 6.73 20.78
CA SER A 2 56.03 5.98 20.80
C SER A 2 55.01 6.78 19.98
N ALA A 3 53.97 6.10 19.49
CA ALA A 3 53.02 6.45 18.42
C ALA A 3 52.07 7.64 18.68
N PRO A 4 51.43 8.21 17.63
CA PRO A 4 50.28 9.10 17.77
C PRO A 4 48.95 8.33 17.84
N ALA A 5 47.96 8.94 18.52
CA ALA A 5 46.66 8.38 18.86
C ALA A 5 45.68 8.32 17.67
N THR A 6 45.00 7.18 17.52
CA THR A 6 43.97 6.96 16.49
C THR A 6 42.58 7.26 17.05
N THR A 7 41.86 8.16 16.38
CA THR A 7 40.45 8.50 16.60
C THR A 7 39.54 7.32 16.26
N ASN A 8 38.66 6.96 17.20
CA ASN A 8 37.77 5.81 17.13
C ASN A 8 36.42 6.21 16.50
N THR A 9 36.21 5.90 15.21
CA THR A 9 34.88 5.90 14.57
C THR A 9 34.24 4.51 14.72
N PRO A 10 32.93 4.43 15.00
CA PRO A 10 32.26 3.14 15.16
C PRO A 10 32.21 2.40 13.82
N VAL A 11 33.01 1.34 13.74
CA VAL A 11 33.07 0.41 12.61
C VAL A 11 31.75 -0.36 12.56
N VAL A 12 30.93 -0.06 11.54
CA VAL A 12 29.83 -0.93 11.13
C VAL A 12 30.47 -2.28 10.76
N PRO A 13 30.08 -3.40 11.38
CA PRO A 13 30.67 -4.69 11.06
C PRO A 13 30.50 -5.00 9.57
N PRO A 14 31.49 -5.64 8.92
CA PRO A 14 31.42 -5.94 7.50
C PRO A 14 30.27 -6.91 7.30
N VAL A 15 29.20 -6.44 6.64
CA VAL A 15 28.18 -7.31 6.08
C VAL A 15 28.92 -8.29 5.17
N ILE A 16 29.03 -9.55 5.62
CA ILE A 16 29.64 -10.63 4.84
C ILE A 16 28.94 -10.59 3.48
N PRO A 17 29.67 -10.34 2.37
CA PRO A 17 29.06 -10.30 1.05
C PRO A 17 28.55 -11.70 0.74
N GLY A 18 27.27 -11.95 0.98
CA GLY A 18 26.58 -13.12 0.46
C GLY A 18 26.49 -12.97 -1.06
N THR A 19 27.59 -13.24 -1.76
CA THR A 19 27.66 -13.31 -3.23
C THR A 19 27.11 -14.63 -3.76
N GLY A 20 26.73 -15.55 -2.88
CA GLY A 20 26.12 -16.83 -3.23
C GLY A 20 24.59 -16.79 -3.22
N THR A 21 23.99 -17.76 -3.90
CA THR A 21 22.56 -18.11 -3.81
C THR A 21 22.20 -18.79 -2.48
N ASN A 22 23.10 -18.78 -1.50
CA ASN A 22 22.95 -19.43 -0.21
C ASN A 22 22.32 -18.49 0.84
N ILE A 23 21.59 -19.07 1.79
CA ILE A 23 21.18 -18.40 3.03
C ILE A 23 22.31 -18.59 4.03
N ILE A 24 22.74 -17.48 4.64
CA ILE A 24 23.72 -17.50 5.72
C ILE A 24 22.95 -17.70 7.03
N ILE A 25 23.34 -18.72 7.79
CA ILE A 25 22.67 -19.17 9.00
C ILE A 25 23.61 -18.93 10.17
N ASN A 26 23.06 -18.39 11.26
CA ASN A 26 23.79 -18.23 12.50
C ASN A 26 24.13 -19.61 13.10
N PRO A 27 25.38 -19.88 13.52
CA PRO A 27 25.77 -21.08 14.23
C PRO A 27 24.88 -21.45 15.43
N LEU A 28 24.24 -20.47 16.08
CA LEU A 28 23.29 -20.67 17.17
C LEU A 28 22.00 -21.37 16.74
N GLN A 29 21.66 -21.35 15.46
CA GLN A 29 20.49 -22.01 14.89
C GLN A 29 20.77 -23.47 14.45
N ARG A 30 21.97 -23.99 14.73
CA ARG A 30 22.28 -25.41 14.47
C ARG A 30 21.32 -26.31 15.23
N GLY A 31 20.70 -27.25 14.51
CA GLY A 31 19.73 -28.19 15.07
C GLY A 31 18.28 -27.69 15.10
N ASN A 32 17.99 -26.49 14.58
CA ASN A 32 16.62 -26.03 14.41
C ASN A 32 15.93 -26.79 13.25
N LEU A 33 14.73 -27.34 13.49
CA LEU A 33 13.96 -28.10 12.50
C LEU A 33 13.61 -27.28 11.25
N VAL A 34 13.54 -25.95 11.35
CA VAL A 34 13.34 -25.07 10.19
C VAL A 34 14.41 -25.32 9.12
N LEU A 35 15.63 -25.66 9.52
CA LEU A 35 16.72 -25.92 8.60
C LEU A 35 16.41 -27.06 7.63
N ASP A 36 15.75 -28.13 8.08
CA ASP A 36 15.41 -29.28 7.23
C ASP A 36 14.31 -28.92 6.22
N CYS A 37 13.44 -27.97 6.58
CA CYS A 37 12.35 -27.49 5.75
C CYS A 37 12.79 -26.49 4.66
N ILE A 38 13.97 -25.87 4.78
CA ILE A 38 14.51 -24.98 3.74
C ILE A 38 14.92 -25.83 2.53
N ARG A 39 14.21 -25.63 1.41
CA ARG A 39 14.44 -26.32 0.12
C ARG A 39 14.74 -25.31 -0.98
N ASN A 40 15.33 -25.78 -2.08
CA ASN A 40 15.60 -25.00 -3.31
C ASN A 40 16.64 -23.86 -3.17
N VAL A 41 17.32 -23.78 -2.03
CA VAL A 41 18.29 -22.73 -1.69
C VAL A 41 19.43 -23.35 -0.90
N GLY A 42 20.68 -22.94 -1.17
CA GLY A 42 21.84 -23.43 -0.42
C GLY A 42 21.91 -22.87 1.00
N LYS A 43 22.62 -23.58 1.88
CA LYS A 43 22.73 -23.26 3.32
C LYS A 43 24.20 -23.14 3.68
N GLU A 44 24.57 -22.04 4.32
CA GLU A 44 25.93 -21.78 4.75
C GLU A 44 25.91 -21.26 6.17
N PHE A 45 26.83 -21.72 7.03
CA PHE A 45 26.96 -21.18 8.36
C PHE A 45 27.95 -20.02 8.35
N GLY A 46 27.54 -18.87 8.87
CA GLY A 46 28.38 -17.68 8.96
C GLY A 46 28.13 -16.92 10.25
N ASP A 47 29.12 -16.17 10.70
CA ASP A 47 28.99 -15.33 11.88
C ASP A 47 28.14 -14.10 11.55
N ILE A 48 26.88 -14.11 11.98
CA ILE A 48 25.89 -13.08 11.69
C ILE A 48 25.13 -12.71 12.95
N ILE A 49 24.65 -11.47 13.02
CA ILE A 49 23.87 -10.98 14.17
C ILE A 49 22.43 -11.50 14.11
N ALA A 50 21.84 -11.56 12.90
CA ALA A 50 20.53 -12.15 12.67
C ALA A 50 20.57 -13.69 12.85
N ASP A 51 19.40 -14.34 12.85
CA ASP A 51 19.35 -15.81 12.88
C ASP A 51 19.53 -16.39 11.47
N TYR A 52 18.91 -15.75 10.48
CA TYR A 52 19.04 -16.08 9.07
C TYR A 52 19.25 -14.80 8.27
N GLN A 53 20.26 -14.80 7.40
CA GLN A 53 20.49 -13.73 6.45
C GLN A 53 20.15 -14.25 5.05
N VAL A 54 19.04 -13.75 4.53
CA VAL A 54 18.45 -14.15 3.24
C VAL A 54 18.85 -13.21 2.09
N GLY A 55 19.54 -12.12 2.37
CA GLY A 55 20.08 -11.24 1.33
C GLY A 55 21.15 -10.31 1.86
N ARG A 56 21.70 -9.45 1.00
CA ARG A 56 22.74 -8.50 1.42
C ARG A 56 22.27 -7.55 2.52
N THR A 57 21.04 -7.05 2.41
CA THR A 57 20.48 -6.05 3.33
C THR A 57 19.31 -6.58 4.15
N THR A 58 19.02 -7.89 4.08
CA THR A 58 17.84 -8.51 4.67
C THR A 58 18.23 -9.51 5.74
N GLY A 59 17.85 -9.21 6.98
CA GLY A 59 18.07 -10.06 8.14
C GLY A 59 16.73 -10.56 8.71
N VAL A 60 16.70 -11.84 9.09
CA VAL A 60 15.55 -12.50 9.67
C VAL A 60 15.90 -13.01 11.07
N LEU A 61 15.07 -12.67 12.04
CA LEU A 61 15.06 -13.25 13.38
C LEU A 61 14.00 -14.34 13.44
N PHE A 62 14.26 -15.42 14.15
CA PHE A 62 13.33 -16.53 14.33
C PHE A 62 12.90 -16.66 15.79
N LEU A 63 11.60 -16.76 16.01
CA LEU A 63 11.02 -16.87 17.35
C LEU A 63 9.85 -17.84 17.35
N SER A 64 9.91 -18.89 18.19
CA SER A 64 8.74 -19.71 18.51
C SER A 64 7.92 -19.02 19.60
N LEU A 65 6.59 -19.06 19.49
CA LEU A 65 5.70 -18.49 20.51
C LEU A 65 5.80 -19.26 21.84
N LYS A 66 6.00 -20.57 21.81
CA LYS A 66 6.28 -21.39 23.00
C LYS A 66 7.54 -20.91 23.71
N TYR A 67 8.60 -20.59 22.95
CA TYR A 67 9.82 -20.04 23.53
C TYR A 67 9.60 -18.62 24.08
N HIS A 68 8.87 -17.77 23.37
CA HIS A 68 8.55 -16.41 23.82
C HIS A 68 7.79 -16.40 25.15
N ARG A 69 6.88 -17.36 25.37
CA ARG A 69 6.18 -17.50 26.66
C ARG A 69 7.11 -17.83 27.82
N LEU A 70 8.20 -18.56 27.57
CA LEU A 70 9.18 -18.93 28.59
C LEU A 70 10.18 -17.79 28.83
N HIS A 71 10.55 -17.07 27.77
CA HIS A 71 11.55 -16.01 27.81
C HIS A 71 11.07 -14.77 27.02
N PRO A 72 10.20 -13.93 27.62
CA PRO A 72 9.70 -12.72 26.96
C PRO A 72 10.82 -11.70 26.68
N GLU A 73 11.81 -11.59 27.56
CA GLU A 73 12.94 -10.64 27.42
C GLU A 73 13.88 -10.95 26.24
N TYR A 74 13.89 -12.20 25.77
CA TYR A 74 14.81 -12.65 24.74
C TYR A 74 14.70 -11.82 23.46
N ILE A 75 13.47 -11.54 23.01
CA ILE A 75 13.26 -10.84 21.73
C ILE A 75 13.71 -9.38 21.81
N HIS A 76 13.53 -8.72 22.95
CA HIS A 76 13.97 -7.34 23.16
C HIS A 76 15.49 -7.22 23.05
N ILE A 77 16.22 -8.12 23.73
CA ILE A 77 17.69 -8.18 23.66
C ILE A 77 18.16 -8.49 22.23
N ARG A 78 17.47 -9.39 21.51
CA ARG A 78 17.85 -9.73 20.13
C ARG A 78 17.60 -8.57 19.17
N ILE A 79 16.51 -7.84 19.32
CA ILE A 79 16.20 -6.64 18.52
C ILE A 79 17.25 -5.55 18.78
N GLU A 80 17.60 -5.32 20.04
CA GLU A 80 18.63 -4.34 20.41
C GLU A 80 19.99 -4.70 19.78
N LYS A 81 20.41 -5.97 19.88
CA LYS A 81 21.63 -6.47 19.25
C LYS A 81 21.61 -6.33 17.72
N LEU A 82 20.46 -6.57 17.08
CA LEU A 82 20.30 -6.43 15.64
C LEU A 82 20.47 -4.95 15.20
N GLY A 83 19.93 -4.03 16.01
CA GLY A 83 20.01 -2.59 15.79
C GLY A 83 19.61 -2.20 14.37
N HIS A 84 20.51 -1.51 13.69
CA HIS A 84 20.35 -1.02 12.31
C HIS A 84 21.26 -1.77 11.31
N SER A 85 21.70 -2.98 11.66
CA SER A 85 22.64 -3.76 10.83
C SER A 85 22.05 -4.20 9.48
N TYR A 86 20.72 -4.21 9.35
CA TYR A 86 20.01 -4.59 8.14
C TYR A 86 18.95 -3.54 7.79
N MET A 87 18.74 -3.30 6.49
CA MET A 87 17.69 -2.38 6.04
C MET A 87 16.31 -3.02 6.17
N LEU A 88 16.16 -4.25 5.68
CA LEU A 88 14.95 -5.04 5.85
C LEU A 88 15.16 -6.01 7.00
N ARG A 89 14.40 -5.80 8.07
CA ARG A 89 14.45 -6.62 9.28
C ARG A 89 13.12 -7.33 9.42
N ILE A 90 13.17 -8.65 9.48
CA ILE A 90 12.00 -9.50 9.52
C ILE A 90 12.03 -10.32 10.81
N LEU A 91 10.91 -10.35 11.53
CA LEU A 91 10.69 -11.29 12.62
C LEU A 91 9.79 -12.42 12.11
N LEU A 92 10.36 -13.61 11.94
CA LEU A 92 9.65 -14.83 11.60
C LEU A 92 9.18 -15.52 12.89
N ILE A 93 7.88 -15.49 13.12
CA ILE A 93 7.21 -16.06 14.29
C ILE A 93 6.65 -17.42 13.92
N LEU A 94 7.04 -18.46 14.66
CA LEU A 94 6.41 -19.78 14.59
C LEU A 94 5.28 -19.88 15.61
N CYS A 95 4.06 -20.07 15.12
CA CYS A 95 2.85 -20.26 15.91
C CYS A 95 2.68 -21.73 16.32
N ASP A 96 3.28 -22.10 17.45
CA ASP A 96 3.28 -23.46 18.02
C ASP A 96 2.41 -23.60 19.29
N ILE A 97 1.57 -22.60 19.59
CA ILE A 97 0.67 -22.57 20.74
C ILE A 97 -0.79 -22.35 20.32
N THR A 98 -1.72 -22.85 21.12
CA THR A 98 -3.16 -22.68 20.89
C THR A 98 -3.61 -21.23 21.11
N GLU A 99 -3.21 -20.62 22.24
CA GLU A 99 -3.51 -19.23 22.56
C GLU A 99 -2.39 -18.29 22.07
N HIS A 100 -2.46 -17.91 20.79
CA HIS A 100 -1.42 -17.11 20.12
C HIS A 100 -1.80 -15.64 19.94
N ARG A 101 -3.06 -15.25 20.19
CA ARG A 101 -3.56 -13.90 19.87
C ARG A 101 -2.87 -12.80 20.67
N ASP A 102 -2.77 -12.98 21.98
CA ASP A 102 -2.16 -11.96 22.85
C ASP A 102 -0.65 -11.84 22.62
N ALA A 103 0.05 -12.97 22.50
CA ALA A 103 1.48 -12.99 22.24
C ALA A 103 1.84 -12.32 20.90
N ILE A 104 1.11 -12.63 19.82
CA ILE A 104 1.33 -11.99 18.51
C ILE A 104 1.00 -10.50 18.59
N ARG A 105 -0.07 -10.11 19.30
CA ARG A 105 -0.44 -8.69 19.47
C ARG A 105 0.68 -7.90 20.16
N GLU A 106 1.24 -8.41 21.24
CA GLU A 106 2.36 -7.74 21.94
C GLU A 106 3.62 -7.69 21.07
N LEU A 107 4.00 -8.81 20.45
CA LEU A 107 5.15 -8.86 19.53
C LEU A 107 5.00 -7.89 18.35
N THR A 108 3.78 -7.76 17.81
CA THR A 108 3.50 -6.84 16.70
C THR A 108 3.70 -5.39 17.12
N LYS A 109 3.27 -5.00 18.33
CA LYS A 109 3.53 -3.64 18.85
C LYS A 109 5.03 -3.37 18.93
N VAL A 110 5.80 -4.30 19.47
CA VAL A 110 7.28 -4.20 19.58
C VAL A 110 7.90 -4.06 18.20
N CYS A 111 7.43 -4.84 17.21
CA CYS A 111 7.95 -4.78 15.84
C CYS A 111 7.63 -3.46 15.14
N ILE A 112 6.44 -2.89 15.36
CA ILE A 112 6.06 -1.59 14.80
C ILE A 112 6.99 -0.48 15.31
N ILE A 113 7.27 -0.46 16.62
CA ILE A 113 8.13 0.55 17.25
C ILE A 113 9.57 0.47 16.71
N ASN A 114 10.06 -0.74 16.43
CA ASN A 114 11.42 -0.97 15.96
C ASN A 114 11.56 -1.01 14.43
N ASN A 115 10.49 -0.74 13.67
CA ASN A 115 10.43 -0.87 12.21
C ASN A 115 10.89 -2.25 11.71
N ILE A 116 10.32 -3.30 12.29
CA ILE A 116 10.54 -4.70 11.92
C ILE A 116 9.25 -5.25 11.31
N THR A 117 9.36 -5.98 10.21
CA THR A 117 8.23 -6.65 9.56
C THR A 117 7.98 -8.00 10.22
N VAL A 118 6.74 -8.29 10.59
CA VAL A 118 6.36 -9.59 11.16
C VAL A 118 5.90 -10.53 10.05
N LEU A 119 6.43 -11.76 10.05
CA LEU A 119 5.90 -12.89 9.29
C LEU A 119 5.51 -13.99 10.26
N VAL A 120 4.30 -14.54 10.11
CA VAL A 120 3.81 -15.63 10.98
C VAL A 120 3.75 -16.90 10.15
N ALA A 121 4.29 -17.99 10.69
CA ALA A 121 4.21 -19.34 10.15
C ALA A 121 3.51 -20.26 11.15
N PHE A 122 2.62 -21.12 10.68
CA PHE A 122 1.90 -22.12 11.49
C PHE A 122 2.59 -23.49 11.50
N SER A 123 3.64 -23.65 10.70
CA SER A 123 4.44 -24.88 10.64
C SER A 123 5.90 -24.60 10.33
N PHE A 124 6.78 -25.55 10.67
CA PHE A 124 8.19 -25.50 10.29
C PHE A 124 8.38 -25.52 8.76
N GLU A 125 7.52 -26.25 8.04
CA GLU A 125 7.56 -26.31 6.58
C GLU A 125 7.28 -24.94 5.95
N GLU A 126 6.26 -24.25 6.44
CA GLU A 126 5.90 -22.90 6.00
C GLU A 126 7.00 -21.89 6.34
N ALA A 127 7.58 -21.97 7.55
CA ALA A 127 8.71 -21.13 7.95
C ALA A 127 9.93 -21.31 7.01
N GLY A 128 10.27 -22.57 6.68
CA GLY A 128 11.33 -22.89 5.72
C GLY A 128 11.00 -22.38 4.31
N HIS A 129 9.74 -22.52 3.88
CA HIS A 129 9.27 -22.02 2.59
C HIS A 129 9.36 -20.49 2.49
N TYR A 130 9.05 -19.76 3.56
CA TYR A 130 9.21 -18.31 3.61
C TYR A 130 10.66 -17.89 3.48
N LEU A 131 11.59 -18.53 4.20
CA LEU A 131 13.02 -18.25 4.07
C LEU A 131 13.53 -18.52 2.66
N SER A 132 13.15 -19.65 2.05
CA SER A 132 13.49 -19.96 0.66
C SER A 132 12.95 -18.93 -0.32
N THR A 133 11.69 -18.54 -0.17
CA THR A 133 11.04 -17.52 -1.00
C THR A 133 11.74 -16.17 -0.85
N LEU A 134 12.00 -15.72 0.37
CA LEU A 134 12.69 -14.44 0.62
C LEU A 134 14.05 -14.38 -0.09
N LYS A 135 14.82 -15.49 -0.08
CA LYS A 135 16.09 -15.55 -0.82
C LYS A 135 15.89 -15.53 -2.33
N GLN A 136 14.92 -16.30 -2.86
CA GLN A 136 14.64 -16.34 -4.31
C GLN A 136 14.19 -14.99 -4.88
N PHE A 137 13.50 -14.18 -4.07
CA PHE A 137 12.99 -12.88 -4.48
C PHE A 137 13.99 -11.73 -4.27
N GLU A 138 15.22 -11.98 -3.80
CA GLU A 138 16.24 -10.93 -3.57
C GLU A 138 16.52 -10.09 -4.83
N HIS A 139 16.57 -10.72 -6.01
CA HIS A 139 16.86 -10.06 -7.29
C HIS A 139 15.65 -9.96 -8.21
N LYS A 140 14.46 -10.36 -7.75
CA LYS A 140 13.28 -10.44 -8.61
C LYS A 140 12.60 -9.07 -8.70
N PRO A 141 12.37 -8.53 -9.90
CA PRO A 141 11.69 -7.24 -10.06
C PRO A 141 10.23 -7.31 -9.57
N PRO A 142 9.60 -6.18 -9.23
CA PRO A 142 8.23 -6.11 -8.72
C PRO A 142 7.14 -6.42 -9.78
N ASP A 143 7.50 -7.03 -10.90
CA ASP A 143 6.62 -7.30 -12.04
C ASP A 143 5.42 -8.20 -11.69
N MET A 144 5.55 -9.04 -10.66
CA MET A 144 4.44 -9.86 -10.18
C MET A 144 3.34 -9.05 -9.48
N ILE A 145 3.69 -7.92 -8.87
CA ILE A 145 2.77 -7.09 -8.08
C ILE A 145 2.22 -5.94 -8.94
N LYS A 146 2.93 -5.57 -10.01
CA LYS A 146 2.51 -4.53 -10.93
C LYS A 146 1.19 -4.92 -11.61
N GLU A 147 0.23 -4.00 -11.59
CA GLU A 147 -1.03 -4.17 -12.32
C GLU A 147 -0.74 -4.40 -13.80
N ARG A 148 -1.21 -5.54 -14.32
CA ARG A 148 -1.17 -5.83 -15.75
C ARG A 148 -2.32 -5.10 -16.41
N VAL A 149 -2.05 -3.86 -16.82
CA VAL A 149 -2.96 -3.15 -17.72
C VAL A 149 -2.83 -3.76 -19.11
N ASP A 150 -3.87 -4.46 -19.54
CA ASP A 150 -3.99 -4.92 -20.92
C ASP A 150 -4.02 -3.66 -21.82
N LYS A 151 -3.06 -3.56 -22.74
CA LYS A 151 -2.95 -2.42 -23.67
C LYS A 151 -3.94 -2.49 -24.83
N ASP A 152 -4.73 -3.55 -24.89
CA ASP A 152 -5.72 -3.74 -25.94
C ASP A 152 -6.83 -2.70 -25.83
N TYR A 153 -7.19 -2.07 -26.95
CA TYR A 153 -8.28 -1.09 -27.02
C TYR A 153 -9.58 -1.62 -26.40
N ASN A 154 -9.91 -2.89 -26.64
CA ASN A 154 -11.11 -3.52 -26.09
C ASN A 154 -11.04 -3.69 -24.57
N ALA A 155 -9.85 -3.95 -24.02
CA ALA A 155 -9.66 -4.06 -22.58
C ALA A 155 -9.78 -2.68 -21.92
N ILE A 156 -9.16 -1.66 -22.50
CA ILE A 156 -9.25 -0.27 -22.04
C ILE A 156 -10.71 0.22 -22.08
N LEU A 157 -11.42 -0.03 -23.18
CA LEU A 157 -12.83 0.32 -23.34
C LEU A 157 -13.72 -0.40 -22.32
N ARG A 158 -13.49 -1.70 -22.09
CA ARG A 158 -14.17 -2.47 -21.04
C ARG A 158 -13.93 -1.87 -19.67
N THR A 159 -12.68 -1.67 -19.27
CA THR A 159 -12.34 -1.09 -17.97
C THR A 159 -12.98 0.29 -17.78
N ALA A 160 -12.89 1.16 -18.79
CA ALA A 160 -13.47 2.49 -18.76
C ALA A 160 -14.99 2.48 -18.58
N LEU A 161 -15.73 1.68 -19.36
CA LEU A 161 -17.19 1.65 -19.30
C LEU A 161 -17.72 0.86 -18.10
N THR A 162 -16.98 -0.15 -17.59
CA THR A 162 -17.33 -0.85 -16.35
C THR A 162 -17.10 -0.02 -15.07
N SER A 163 -16.40 1.12 -15.17
CA SER A 163 -16.29 2.06 -14.05
C SER A 163 -17.64 2.72 -13.69
N ILE A 164 -18.58 2.74 -14.65
CA ILE A 164 -19.93 3.28 -14.45
C ILE A 164 -20.75 2.29 -13.63
N SER A 165 -21.38 2.78 -12.57
CA SER A 165 -22.21 1.95 -11.69
C SER A 165 -23.30 1.21 -12.48
N LYS A 166 -23.38 -0.11 -12.24
CA LYS A 166 -24.35 -1.05 -12.84
C LYS A 166 -24.18 -1.33 -14.35
N VAL A 167 -23.04 -0.97 -14.94
CA VAL A 167 -22.68 -1.37 -16.32
C VAL A 167 -21.80 -2.62 -16.27
N ASN A 168 -22.24 -3.69 -16.93
CA ASN A 168 -21.54 -4.98 -16.96
C ASN A 168 -20.65 -5.14 -18.21
N LYS A 169 -19.75 -6.13 -18.19
CA LYS A 169 -18.88 -6.46 -19.34
C LYS A 169 -19.67 -6.77 -20.62
N THR A 170 -20.82 -7.43 -20.48
CA THR A 170 -21.74 -7.72 -21.60
C THR A 170 -22.33 -6.45 -22.20
N ASP A 171 -22.67 -5.46 -21.36
CA ASP A 171 -23.23 -4.19 -21.79
C ASP A 171 -22.21 -3.38 -22.61
N VAL A 172 -20.93 -3.45 -22.24
CA VAL A 172 -19.84 -2.82 -23.02
C VAL A 172 -19.75 -3.43 -24.41
N GLU A 173 -19.85 -4.76 -24.54
CA GLU A 173 -19.76 -5.41 -25.85
C GLU A 173 -20.95 -5.04 -26.75
N THR A 174 -22.15 -4.91 -26.17
CA THR A 174 -23.33 -4.39 -26.88
C THR A 174 -23.12 -2.94 -27.31
N LEU A 175 -22.63 -2.06 -26.44
CA LEU A 175 -22.34 -0.65 -26.79
C LEU A 175 -21.28 -0.53 -27.88
N ARG A 176 -20.24 -1.37 -27.82
CA ARG A 176 -19.20 -1.42 -28.84
C ARG A 176 -19.75 -1.87 -30.18
N THR A 177 -20.60 -2.91 -30.21
CA THR A 177 -21.19 -3.42 -31.45
C THR A 177 -22.15 -2.41 -32.09
N SER A 178 -22.92 -1.69 -31.28
CA SER A 178 -23.93 -0.74 -31.78
C SER A 178 -23.37 0.64 -32.14
N PHE A 179 -22.45 1.20 -31.35
CA PHE A 179 -21.94 2.56 -31.55
C PHE A 179 -20.51 2.62 -32.11
N GLY A 180 -19.75 1.53 -32.01
CA GLY A 180 -18.38 1.37 -32.54
C GLY A 180 -17.30 2.15 -31.79
N SER A 181 -17.52 3.46 -31.57
CA SER A 181 -16.56 4.39 -30.99
C SER A 181 -16.99 4.89 -29.62
N PHE A 182 -16.04 5.07 -28.70
CA PHE A 182 -16.27 5.68 -27.39
C PHE A 182 -16.90 7.09 -27.51
N ALA A 183 -16.50 7.86 -28.52
CA ALA A 183 -17.06 9.19 -28.76
C ALA A 183 -18.56 9.15 -29.11
N ASN A 184 -18.97 8.12 -29.86
CA ASN A 184 -20.38 7.92 -30.21
C ASN A 184 -21.19 7.46 -28.99
N ILE A 185 -20.60 6.62 -28.14
CA ILE A 185 -21.21 6.18 -26.88
C ILE A 185 -21.45 7.38 -25.93
N ALA A 186 -20.48 8.30 -25.84
CA ALA A 186 -20.59 9.48 -24.99
C ALA A 186 -21.65 10.49 -25.49
N LYS A 187 -21.85 10.60 -26.81
CA LYS A 187 -22.84 11.52 -27.42
C LYS A 187 -24.22 10.90 -27.62
N ALA A 188 -24.39 9.61 -27.32
CA ALA A 188 -25.64 8.90 -27.55
C ALA A 188 -26.82 9.53 -26.78
N THR A 189 -27.98 9.60 -27.42
CA THR A 189 -29.21 10.05 -26.77
C THR A 189 -29.73 8.97 -25.81
N PRO A 190 -30.45 9.34 -24.74
CA PRO A 190 -31.02 8.36 -23.81
C PRO A 190 -31.96 7.37 -24.52
N ASP A 191 -32.63 7.79 -25.59
CA ASP A 191 -33.54 6.94 -26.37
C ASP A 191 -32.77 5.90 -27.20
N GLN A 192 -31.63 6.26 -27.79
CA GLN A 192 -30.77 5.31 -28.49
C GLN A 192 -30.19 4.25 -27.54
N LEU A 193 -29.85 4.64 -26.31
CA LEU A 193 -29.36 3.71 -25.30
C LEU A 193 -30.46 2.78 -24.77
N ARG A 194 -31.72 3.22 -24.73
CA ARG A 194 -32.88 2.38 -24.35
C ARG A 194 -33.22 1.32 -25.40
N ASN A 195 -32.95 1.60 -26.66
CA ASN A 195 -33.20 0.67 -27.76
C ASN A 195 -32.24 -0.54 -27.77
N LEU A 196 -31.18 -0.51 -26.96
CA LEU A 196 -30.23 -1.60 -26.86
C LEU A 196 -30.74 -2.72 -25.94
N PRO A 197 -30.49 -3.99 -26.31
CA PRO A 197 -30.88 -5.13 -25.48
C PRO A 197 -30.13 -5.08 -24.13
N GLY A 198 -30.88 -5.18 -23.03
CA GLY A 198 -30.32 -5.21 -21.67
C GLY A 198 -30.05 -3.85 -21.03
N PHE A 199 -30.40 -2.74 -21.71
CA PHE A 199 -30.28 -1.37 -21.18
C PHE A 199 -31.60 -0.88 -20.55
N GLY A 200 -31.75 -1.15 -19.25
CA GLY A 200 -32.85 -0.60 -18.46
C GLY A 200 -32.65 0.89 -18.11
N GLN A 201 -33.73 1.53 -17.64
CA GLN A 201 -33.74 2.97 -17.30
C GLN A 201 -32.63 3.40 -16.32
N VAL A 202 -32.29 2.52 -15.39
CA VAL A 202 -31.25 2.77 -14.39
C VAL A 202 -29.86 2.83 -15.04
N LYS A 203 -29.57 1.92 -15.98
CA LYS A 203 -28.28 1.90 -16.70
C LYS A 203 -28.14 3.13 -17.58
N VAL A 204 -29.18 3.45 -18.34
CA VAL A 204 -29.22 4.63 -19.23
C VAL A 204 -29.02 5.91 -18.42
N LYS A 205 -29.75 6.07 -17.30
CA LYS A 205 -29.60 7.22 -16.40
C LYS A 205 -28.18 7.32 -15.83
N ASN A 206 -27.58 6.20 -15.42
CA ASN A 206 -26.22 6.18 -14.87
C ASN A 206 -25.18 6.54 -15.93
N ILE A 207 -25.31 6.05 -17.15
CA ILE A 207 -24.42 6.37 -18.27
C ILE A 207 -24.52 7.85 -18.62
N LYS A 208 -25.73 8.38 -18.78
CA LYS A 208 -25.94 9.81 -19.05
C LYS A 208 -25.42 10.68 -17.92
N ASN A 209 -25.66 10.29 -16.66
CA ASN A 209 -25.09 10.99 -15.51
C ASN A 209 -23.56 10.90 -15.47
N ALA A 210 -22.95 9.81 -15.92
CA ALA A 210 -21.50 9.69 -15.94
C ALA A 210 -20.85 10.66 -16.95
N PHE A 211 -21.49 10.87 -18.10
CA PHE A 211 -20.96 11.75 -19.16
C PHE A 211 -21.38 13.23 -19.02
N ASP A 212 -22.61 13.52 -18.61
CA ASP A 212 -23.14 14.88 -18.58
C ASP A 212 -22.97 15.59 -17.22
N LYS A 213 -22.71 14.84 -16.13
CA LYS A 213 -22.63 15.46 -14.81
C LYS A 213 -21.38 16.33 -14.71
N PRO A 214 -21.51 17.60 -14.29
CA PRO A 214 -20.36 18.46 -14.11
C PRO A 214 -19.45 17.89 -13.02
N VAL A 215 -18.13 17.99 -13.24
CA VAL A 215 -17.10 17.51 -12.29
C VAL A 215 -17.23 18.22 -10.94
N ARG A 216 -17.72 19.47 -10.92
CA ARG A 216 -18.02 20.23 -9.69
C ARG A 216 -19.47 20.01 -9.25
N ASN A 217 -19.64 19.50 -8.04
CA ASN A 217 -20.94 19.54 -7.35
C ASN A 217 -21.21 20.94 -6.77
N ASN A 218 -22.48 21.29 -6.56
CA ASN A 218 -22.86 22.56 -5.93
C ASN A 218 -22.27 22.77 -4.52
N ALA A 219 -21.85 21.70 -3.84
CA ALA A 219 -21.13 21.77 -2.56
C ALA A 219 -19.66 22.21 -2.68
N THR A 220 -19.06 22.12 -3.88
CA THR A 220 -17.67 22.56 -4.14
C THR A 220 -17.62 23.96 -4.75
N ARG A 221 -18.77 24.56 -5.11
CA ARG A 221 -18.86 25.96 -5.57
C ARG A 221 -18.62 26.98 -4.46
N THR A 222 -18.73 26.60 -3.19
CA THR A 222 -18.48 27.44 -2.02
C THR A 222 -16.99 27.62 -1.69
N LEU A 223 -16.08 26.91 -2.36
CA LEU A 223 -14.66 27.20 -2.29
C LEU A 223 -14.33 28.22 -3.40
N PRO A 224 -13.93 29.47 -3.06
CA PRO A 224 -13.50 30.42 -4.06
C PRO A 224 -12.31 29.80 -4.81
N PHE A 225 -12.52 29.61 -6.11
CA PHE A 225 -11.44 29.30 -7.02
C PHE A 225 -10.50 30.50 -7.02
N VAL A 226 -9.37 30.39 -6.33
CA VAL A 226 -8.26 31.32 -6.50
C VAL A 226 -7.69 31.05 -7.88
N ALA A 227 -8.34 31.64 -8.89
CA ALA A 227 -7.72 31.87 -10.17
C ALA A 227 -6.45 32.68 -9.86
N SER A 228 -5.27 32.08 -10.08
CA SER A 228 -4.04 32.86 -10.10
C SER A 228 -4.19 33.88 -11.22
N GLN A 229 -4.51 35.11 -10.82
CA GLN A 229 -4.50 36.27 -11.68
C GLN A 229 -3.05 36.50 -12.12
N HIS A 230 -2.78 36.21 -13.38
CA HIS A 230 -1.69 36.84 -14.11
C HIS A 230 -2.11 38.30 -14.34
N VAL A 231 -1.49 39.26 -13.64
CA VAL A 231 -1.67 40.70 -13.87
C VAL A 231 -0.39 41.26 -14.49
N SER A 232 -0.53 41.74 -15.72
CA SER A 232 0.14 42.92 -16.32
C SER A 232 -0.29 42.97 -17.80
N SER A 233 -0.81 44.04 -18.41
CA SER A 233 -1.05 45.43 -17.98
C SER A 233 -1.81 46.18 -19.11
N GLU A 234 -2.75 47.04 -18.70
CA GLU A 234 -3.22 48.33 -19.29
C GLU A 234 -3.59 48.51 -20.78
N SER A 235 -4.84 48.98 -21.03
CA SER A 235 -5.13 50.39 -21.42
C SER A 235 -6.66 50.71 -21.43
N ALA A 236 -6.98 51.94 -20.99
CA ALA A 236 -8.19 52.82 -21.06
C ALA A 236 -9.46 52.35 -21.84
N GLU A 237 -10.72 52.72 -21.55
CA GLU A 237 -11.26 54.06 -21.23
C GLU A 237 -12.78 54.01 -20.84
N SER A 238 -13.19 54.92 -19.94
CA SER A 238 -14.51 55.55 -19.64
C SER A 238 -15.89 54.92 -19.98
N SER A 239 -16.81 54.85 -18.99
CA SER A 239 -17.89 55.85 -18.76
C SER A 239 -19.14 55.35 -17.99
N THR A 240 -19.60 56.19 -17.02
CA THR A 240 -20.99 56.43 -16.53
C THR A 240 -21.66 55.49 -15.49
N GLN A 241 -22.03 56.06 -14.33
CA GLN A 241 -22.91 55.52 -13.26
C GLN A 241 -24.42 55.78 -13.56
N PRO A 242 -25.43 55.63 -12.65
CA PRO A 242 -25.53 54.94 -11.33
C PRO A 242 -26.85 54.15 -11.09
N GLY A 243 -26.89 53.36 -10.00
CA GLY A 243 -28.05 53.32 -9.10
C GLY A 243 -28.85 52.01 -8.97
N SER A 244 -28.84 51.40 -7.78
CA SER A 244 -30.03 51.20 -6.94
C SER A 244 -29.73 50.32 -5.72
N GLN A 245 -30.51 50.59 -4.68
CA GLN A 245 -30.39 50.21 -3.27
C GLN A 245 -30.62 48.72 -2.99
N ILE A 246 -30.25 48.28 -1.77
CA ILE A 246 -31.00 47.46 -0.78
C ILE A 246 -29.98 47.07 0.32
N LYS A 247 -29.94 47.76 1.49
CA LYS A 247 -30.63 47.45 2.75
C LYS A 247 -30.44 46.00 3.23
N GLU A 248 -29.71 45.79 4.33
CA GLU A 248 -30.20 45.33 5.65
C GLU A 248 -29.51 43.98 5.93
N THR A 249 -29.13 43.48 7.11
CA THR A 249 -29.18 43.87 8.52
C THR A 249 -28.21 42.92 9.24
N LEU A 250 -27.68 43.35 10.40
CA LEU A 250 -26.80 42.60 11.30
C LEU A 250 -27.36 41.22 11.69
N THR A 251 -26.52 40.25 12.04
CA THR A 251 -26.50 39.66 13.41
C THR A 251 -25.57 38.45 13.56
N SER A 252 -25.03 38.37 14.77
CA SER A 252 -24.07 37.43 15.33
C SER A 252 -24.48 35.96 15.26
N SER A 253 -23.46 35.12 15.04
CA SER A 253 -23.51 33.67 15.18
C SER A 253 -23.85 33.22 16.62
N GLN A 254 -24.95 32.50 16.80
CA GLN A 254 -25.08 31.51 17.88
C GLN A 254 -25.62 30.21 17.30
N ARG A 255 -24.92 29.12 17.61
CA ARG A 255 -25.19 27.75 17.12
C ARG A 255 -26.04 27.04 18.19
N PRO A 256 -27.20 26.43 17.87
CA PRO A 256 -27.97 25.69 18.87
C PRO A 256 -27.33 24.32 19.19
N PRO A 257 -27.55 23.76 20.40
CA PRO A 257 -26.91 22.52 20.85
C PRO A 257 -27.52 21.27 20.20
N ARG A 258 -26.73 20.20 20.05
CA ARG A 258 -27.15 18.91 19.48
C ARG A 258 -27.84 18.03 20.54
N GLU A 259 -28.92 17.38 20.13
CA GLU A 259 -29.60 16.34 20.91
C GLU A 259 -28.85 14.98 20.85
N PRO A 260 -28.94 14.15 21.92
CA PRO A 260 -28.28 12.85 22.00
C PRO A 260 -29.03 11.74 21.24
N SER A 261 -28.28 10.80 20.68
CA SER A 261 -28.77 9.68 19.87
C SER A 261 -29.45 8.58 20.71
N PRO A 262 -30.49 7.93 20.18
CA PRO A 262 -31.21 6.86 20.88
C PRO A 262 -30.43 5.53 20.86
N VAL A 263 -30.66 4.75 21.92
CA VAL A 263 -30.11 3.41 22.19
C VAL A 263 -30.62 2.37 21.20
#